data_AF-A0A954MDP1-F1
#
_entry.id   AF-A0A954MDP1-F1
#
_cell.length_a   1.000
_cell.length_b   1.000
_cell.length_c   1.000
_cell.angle_alpha   90.00
_cell.angle_beta   90.00
_cell.angle_gamma   90.00
#
_symmetry.space_group_name_H-M   'P 1'
#
loop_
_entity.id
_entity.type
_entity.pdbx_description
1 polymer ?
#
loop_
_entity_poly.entity_id
_entity_poly.type
_entity_poly.pdbx_seq_one_letter_code
_entity_poly.pdbx_strand_id
1 'polypeptide(L)'
;MFGSISDQIPGHELQVEILSARNSTHSEAGPYWPDDGPDLRVTGGELKILAYTVTTAEGNVLGRHFVLLKECGDTQIRVLNPGKPMKDYQFNVVTRDSPDANLKQVFLESPGRQSKNALVLELNTVFKIRVDRHENQSVCSSGLTVDQVKTAIDQLAATLAVEDKLTSPRDWRRRGASFGLPGLDLPTSAGGNGWNAEQMLEIFRHAGRYNLNLRDVVGGAHGRPAVKMDSAIARDALKQLVDGNAYFAVAITEENAGTDTKSMQSKAEKDGEGFRLTGTKLWNARLRQATHVVLYTSSADGSAEDRSAFLLPINHPGLEILDRYAHGLTGNSFGGLKFENMYVGPEHLIGKDGGGGDLFDEHFLYWRLMQAAAAIGCGEQALEIMAERLRSRHVFGAPIGRFTHLQQPIGENLTKLRMALALAKEAARHYDRGDFDAAEPLVNGIKAEGVEIALTACDEAMRAHGALGYSREVDLGDRVRDLMGLRIADGTTDVMRMTVVRENYGFDFWGIAVRPTSE
;
A
#
# COMPACT_ATOMS: atom_id res chain seq x y z
N MET A 1 -13.93 17.74 17.76
CA MET A 1 -14.27 18.06 16.37
C MET A 1 -13.04 18.27 15.46
N PHE A 2 -11.83 18.52 16.00
CA PHE A 2 -10.60 18.68 15.18
C PHE A 2 -9.73 17.42 15.02
N GLY A 3 -9.98 16.36 15.80
CA GLY A 3 -9.22 15.10 15.71
C GLY A 3 -9.46 14.26 14.44
N SER A 4 -10.35 14.69 13.53
CA SER A 4 -10.66 13.99 12.26
C SER A 4 -10.21 14.74 11.01
N ILE A 5 -9.43 15.83 11.15
CA ILE A 5 -8.97 16.63 9.99
C ILE A 5 -7.61 16.13 9.48
N SER A 6 -6.79 15.50 10.34
CA SER A 6 -5.56 14.81 9.94
C SER A 6 -5.81 13.72 8.88
N ASP A 7 -6.98 13.07 8.91
CA ASP A 7 -7.39 12.09 7.89
C ASP A 7 -7.65 12.71 6.50
N GLN A 8 -7.81 14.03 6.42
CA GLN A 8 -8.12 14.76 5.17
C GLN A 8 -6.87 15.29 4.45
N ILE A 9 -5.71 15.33 5.12
CA ILE A 9 -4.43 15.77 4.53
C ILE A 9 -3.36 14.70 4.81
N PRO A 10 -3.31 13.63 4.00
CA PRO A 10 -2.44 12.47 4.25
C PRO A 10 -0.96 12.87 4.39
N GLY A 11 -0.27 12.27 5.36
CA GLY A 11 1.16 12.47 5.59
C GLY A 11 1.53 13.76 6.33
N HIS A 12 0.55 14.51 6.84
CA HIS A 12 0.77 15.72 7.63
C HIS A 12 -0.04 15.68 8.92
N GLU A 13 0.56 16.12 10.02
CA GLU A 13 -0.12 16.39 11.28
C GLU A 13 -0.54 17.86 11.30
N LEU A 14 -1.79 18.10 11.71
CA LEU A 14 -2.33 19.45 11.85
C LEU A 14 -2.40 19.82 13.32
N GLN A 15 -1.57 20.78 13.73
CA GLN A 15 -1.68 21.38 15.05
C GLN A 15 -2.51 22.66 14.95
N VAL A 16 -3.62 22.71 15.68
CA VAL A 16 -4.51 23.88 15.73
C VAL A 16 -4.43 24.49 17.11
N GLU A 17 -3.87 25.70 17.20
CA GLU A 17 -3.89 26.54 18.38
C GLU A 17 -4.98 27.61 18.22
N ILE A 18 -5.81 27.82 19.25
CA ILE A 18 -6.94 28.74 19.22
C ILE A 18 -6.71 29.84 20.23
N LEU A 19 -6.55 31.08 19.75
CA LEU A 19 -6.48 32.28 20.58
C LEU A 19 -7.80 33.04 20.41
N SER A 20 -8.68 32.99 21.41
CA SER A 20 -9.97 33.70 21.40
C SER A 20 -10.03 34.71 22.52
N ALA A 21 -10.62 35.88 22.23
CA ALA A 21 -10.94 36.85 23.26
C ALA A 21 -12.43 37.17 23.40
N ARG A 22 -12.80 37.66 24.58
CA ARG A 22 -14.12 38.28 24.83
C ARG A 22 -14.18 39.63 24.12
N ASN A 23 -15.14 39.75 23.21
CA ASN A 23 -15.26 40.90 22.30
C ASN A 23 -16.69 41.46 22.28
N SER A 24 -17.52 41.17 23.30
CA SER A 24 -18.77 41.90 23.53
C SER A 24 -19.29 41.63 24.95
N THR A 25 -20.17 42.50 25.46
CA THR A 25 -20.94 42.28 26.69
C THR A 25 -21.87 41.06 26.63
N HIS A 26 -21.97 40.38 25.48
CA HIS A 26 -22.86 39.25 25.22
C HIS A 26 -22.11 37.92 24.96
N SER A 27 -20.78 37.89 25.06
CA SER A 27 -19.95 36.69 24.86
C SER A 27 -19.34 36.19 26.16
N GLU A 28 -19.76 35.02 26.65
CA GLU A 28 -19.35 34.51 27.97
C GLU A 28 -18.00 33.74 27.99
N ALA A 29 -17.31 33.54 26.86
CA ALA A 29 -16.11 32.69 26.80
C ALA A 29 -14.82 33.42 26.31
N GLY A 30 -13.71 33.23 27.03
CA GLY A 30 -12.33 33.57 26.61
C GLY A 30 -11.59 34.61 27.49
N PRO A 31 -10.24 34.57 27.58
CA PRO A 31 -9.43 35.66 28.15
C PRO A 31 -9.51 36.93 27.26
N TYR A 32 -9.10 38.11 27.72
CA TYR A 32 -9.06 39.30 26.86
C TYR A 32 -7.79 39.34 25.99
N TRP A 33 -7.77 40.20 24.97
CA TRP A 33 -6.53 40.50 24.26
C TRP A 33 -5.55 41.23 25.21
N PRO A 34 -4.24 40.97 25.11
CA PRO A 34 -3.23 41.78 25.80
C PRO A 34 -3.21 43.22 25.25
N ASP A 35 -2.50 44.14 25.93
CA ASP A 35 -2.50 45.58 25.61
C ASP A 35 -2.08 45.89 24.16
N ASP A 36 -1.28 45.02 23.55
CA ASP A 36 -0.78 45.07 22.19
C ASP A 36 -1.64 44.30 21.17
N GLY A 37 -2.73 43.66 21.60
CA GLY A 37 -3.61 42.85 20.75
C GLY A 37 -3.10 41.42 20.51
N PRO A 38 -3.80 40.62 19.69
CA PRO A 38 -3.32 39.28 19.32
C PRO A 38 -2.07 39.35 18.45
N ASP A 39 -1.21 38.33 18.56
CA ASP A 39 -0.11 38.16 17.61
C ASP A 39 -0.65 37.83 16.21
N LEU A 40 -0.55 38.81 15.30
CA LEU A 40 -0.92 38.68 13.89
C LEU A 40 0.30 38.46 12.97
N ARG A 41 1.52 38.31 13.51
CA ARG A 41 2.70 38.06 12.66
C ARG A 41 2.55 36.77 11.89
N VAL A 42 2.92 36.79 10.62
CA VAL A 42 2.94 35.62 9.74
C VAL A 42 4.36 35.05 9.74
N THR A 43 4.52 33.79 10.13
CA THR A 43 5.81 33.09 10.05
C THR A 43 5.72 31.96 9.02
N GLY A 44 6.84 31.59 8.40
CA GLY A 44 6.87 30.53 7.39
C GLY A 44 6.44 29.18 7.97
N GLY A 45 5.57 28.46 7.24
CA GLY A 45 5.02 27.16 7.67
C GLY A 45 3.77 27.26 8.57
N GLU A 46 3.27 28.46 8.84
CA GLU A 46 2.06 28.68 9.65
C GLU A 46 0.95 29.34 8.82
N LEU A 47 -0.30 28.89 9.03
CA LEU A 47 -1.50 29.53 8.50
C LEU A 47 -2.29 30.16 9.63
N LYS A 48 -2.69 31.43 9.49
CA LYS A 48 -3.56 32.12 10.45
C LYS A 48 -4.95 32.39 9.85
N ILE A 49 -5.99 31.93 10.54
CA ILE A 49 -7.39 32.24 10.21
C ILE A 49 -7.92 33.24 11.23
N LEU A 50 -8.43 34.37 10.76
CA LEU A 50 -9.03 35.40 11.60
C LEU A 50 -10.55 35.28 11.52
N ALA A 51 -11.21 35.22 12.68
CA ALA A 51 -12.66 35.27 12.78
C ALA A 51 -13.09 36.59 13.40
N TYR A 52 -13.90 37.38 12.70
CA TYR A 52 -14.42 38.66 13.20
C TYR A 52 -15.95 38.72 13.13
N THR A 53 -16.56 39.44 14.06
CA THR A 53 -18.00 39.70 14.13
C THR A 53 -18.30 40.98 13.37
N VAL A 54 -19.41 41.00 12.64
CA VAL A 54 -19.89 42.17 11.93
C VAL A 54 -21.13 42.68 12.63
N THR A 55 -21.10 43.92 13.09
CA THR A 55 -22.23 44.60 13.74
C THR A 55 -22.61 45.89 13.02
N THR A 56 -23.86 46.32 13.16
CA THR A 56 -24.28 47.68 12.77
C THR A 56 -23.76 48.70 13.78
N ALA A 57 -23.78 49.99 13.43
CA ALA A 57 -23.38 51.06 14.35
C ALA A 57 -24.23 51.10 15.63
N GLU A 58 -25.47 50.59 15.57
CA GLU A 58 -26.39 50.45 16.69
C GLU A 58 -26.19 49.16 17.50
N GLY A 59 -25.20 48.33 17.15
CA GLY A 59 -24.81 47.13 17.90
C GLY A 59 -25.51 45.83 17.47
N ASN A 60 -26.30 45.83 16.40
CA ASN A 60 -26.96 44.60 15.93
C ASN A 60 -25.96 43.67 15.23
N VAL A 61 -25.87 42.41 15.66
CA VAL A 61 -24.97 41.41 15.05
C VAL A 61 -25.55 40.92 13.72
N LEU A 62 -24.78 41.12 12.64
CA LEU A 62 -25.12 40.65 11.29
C LEU A 62 -24.55 39.27 10.98
N GLY A 63 -23.46 38.87 11.66
CA GLY A 63 -22.85 37.55 11.50
C GLY A 63 -21.38 37.50 11.87
N ARG A 64 -20.79 36.33 11.70
CA ARG A 64 -19.35 36.08 11.90
C ARG A 64 -18.71 35.66 10.57
N HIS A 65 -17.55 36.23 10.28
CA HIS A 65 -16.80 35.99 9.06
C HIS A 65 -15.41 35.43 9.35
N PHE A 66 -14.88 34.66 8.40
CA PHE A 66 -13.55 34.05 8.47
C PHE A 66 -12.71 34.51 7.28
N VAL A 67 -11.46 34.90 7.54
CA VAL A 67 -10.49 35.29 6.52
C VAL A 67 -9.13 34.68 6.81
N LEU A 68 -8.35 34.41 5.76
CA LEU A 68 -6.99 33.91 5.87
C LEU A 68 -6.03 35.09 5.88
N LEU A 69 -5.16 35.18 6.88
CA LEU A 69 -4.16 36.22 6.96
C LEU A 69 -3.01 35.93 5.99
N LYS A 70 -2.76 36.85 5.07
CA LYS A 70 -1.74 36.74 4.01
C LYS A 70 -0.47 37.49 4.38
N GLU A 71 -0.61 38.73 4.82
CA GLU A 71 0.50 39.62 5.20
C GLU A 71 0.08 40.46 6.42
N CYS A 72 1.02 40.72 7.34
CA CYS A 72 0.84 41.62 8.48
C CYS A 72 1.96 42.66 8.48
N GLY A 73 1.60 43.93 8.30
CA GLY A 73 2.48 45.09 8.54
C GLY A 73 2.16 45.76 9.88
N ASP A 74 2.82 46.89 10.17
CA ASP A 74 2.78 47.52 11.50
C ASP A 74 1.37 47.98 11.94
N THR A 75 0.53 48.39 11.00
CA THR A 75 -0.85 48.88 11.28
C THR A 75 -1.89 48.33 10.31
N GLN A 76 -1.46 47.52 9.33
CA GLN A 76 -2.30 47.01 8.26
C GLN A 76 -2.09 45.53 8.06
N ILE A 77 -3.19 44.82 7.81
CA ILE A 77 -3.18 43.42 7.40
C ILE A 77 -3.77 43.26 6.01
N ARG A 78 -3.26 42.27 5.29
CA ARG A 78 -3.82 41.81 4.02
C ARG A 78 -4.38 40.41 4.23
N VAL A 79 -5.63 40.20 3.83
CA VAL A 79 -6.35 38.95 4.07
C VAL A 79 -7.03 38.44 2.79
N LEU A 80 -7.24 37.13 2.74
CA LEU A 80 -7.98 36.45 1.68
C LEU A 80 -9.32 35.98 2.22
N ASN A 81 -10.38 36.18 1.45
CA ASN A 81 -11.68 35.56 1.73
C ASN A 81 -11.73 34.20 1.02
N PRO A 82 -11.88 33.07 1.74
CA PRO A 82 -11.94 31.74 1.12
C PRO A 82 -13.04 31.60 0.05
N GLY A 83 -14.16 32.31 0.18
CA GLY A 83 -15.23 32.33 -0.82
C GLY A 83 -14.95 33.20 -2.04
N LYS A 84 -13.88 34.02 -2.01
CA LYS A 84 -13.41 34.88 -3.11
C LYS A 84 -11.87 34.92 -3.12
N PRO A 85 -11.19 33.79 -3.37
CA PRO A 85 -9.75 33.62 -3.07
C PRO A 85 -8.83 34.44 -3.99
N MET A 86 -9.34 34.91 -5.14
CA MET A 86 -8.58 35.74 -6.09
C MET A 86 -8.55 37.23 -5.73
N LYS A 87 -9.22 37.65 -4.64
CA LYS A 87 -9.29 39.05 -4.23
C LYS A 87 -8.65 39.26 -2.87
N ASP A 88 -7.62 40.10 -2.84
CA ASP A 88 -7.01 40.60 -1.62
C ASP A 88 -7.91 41.66 -0.97
N TYR A 89 -8.11 41.55 0.34
CA TYR A 89 -8.74 42.57 1.16
C TYR A 89 -7.69 43.16 2.11
N GLN A 90 -7.78 44.46 2.38
CA GLN A 90 -6.91 45.15 3.31
C GLN A 90 -7.74 45.71 4.46
N PHE A 91 -7.17 45.63 5.66
CA PHE A 91 -7.75 46.23 6.86
C PHE A 91 -6.66 46.95 7.66
N ASN A 92 -6.97 48.12 8.19
CA ASN A 92 -6.26 48.70 9.32
C ASN A 92 -6.66 47.94 10.59
N VAL A 93 -5.69 47.59 11.42
CA VAL A 93 -5.94 46.97 12.72
C VAL A 93 -5.95 48.08 13.76
N VAL A 94 -7.09 48.28 14.42
CA VAL A 94 -7.29 49.38 15.38
C VAL A 94 -7.71 48.81 16.72
N THR A 95 -6.96 49.18 17.76
CA THR A 95 -7.26 48.80 19.14
C THR A 95 -8.02 49.93 19.83
N ARG A 96 -9.13 49.62 20.51
CA ARG A 96 -9.93 50.59 21.27
C ARG A 96 -10.13 50.14 22.72
N ASP A 97 -10.34 51.09 23.62
CA ASP A 97 -10.67 50.80 25.02
C ASP A 97 -12.05 50.16 25.14
N SER A 98 -12.13 49.10 25.92
CA SER A 98 -13.40 48.49 26.31
C SER A 98 -14.09 49.32 27.42
N PRO A 99 -15.43 49.32 27.52
CA PRO A 99 -16.16 49.87 28.65
C PRO A 99 -15.78 49.25 30.01
N ASP A 100 -15.26 48.02 30.00
CA ASP A 100 -14.72 47.35 31.18
C ASP A 100 -13.25 47.75 31.38
N ALA A 101 -12.94 48.35 32.53
CA ALA A 101 -11.62 48.91 32.83
C ALA A 101 -10.48 47.87 32.69
N ASN A 102 -9.38 48.28 32.06
CA ASN A 102 -8.14 47.52 31.76
C ASN A 102 -8.18 46.55 30.57
N LEU A 103 -9.12 46.72 29.62
CA LEU A 103 -9.30 45.77 28.51
C LEU A 103 -9.33 46.46 27.15
N LYS A 104 -8.83 45.76 26.12
CA LYS A 104 -8.75 46.24 24.74
C LYS A 104 -9.56 45.38 23.78
N GLN A 105 -10.28 46.03 22.87
CA GLN A 105 -10.97 45.41 21.74
C GLN A 105 -10.23 45.72 20.44
N VAL A 106 -10.19 44.77 19.51
CA VAL A 106 -9.46 44.91 18.24
C VAL A 106 -10.44 44.92 17.08
N PHE A 107 -10.34 45.95 16.24
CA PHE A 107 -11.23 46.19 15.11
C PHE A 107 -10.47 46.17 13.79
N LEU A 108 -11.17 45.73 12.73
CA LEU A 108 -10.69 45.74 11.36
C LEU A 108 -11.39 46.86 10.58
N GLU A 109 -10.64 47.86 10.13
CA GLU A 109 -11.21 48.99 9.38
C GLU A 109 -10.75 48.97 7.92
N SER A 110 -11.68 49.06 6.98
CA SER A 110 -11.31 49.14 5.55
C SER A 110 -10.55 50.44 5.27
N PRO A 111 -9.39 50.41 4.58
CA PRO A 111 -8.66 51.61 4.20
C PRO A 111 -9.44 52.39 3.13
N GLY A 112 -10.14 53.45 3.53
CA GLY A 112 -10.95 54.28 2.63
C GLY A 112 -11.98 55.15 3.36
N ARG A 113 -12.69 56.02 2.61
CA ARG A 113 -13.68 56.98 3.15
C ARG A 113 -14.85 56.23 3.81
N GLN A 114 -15.04 56.42 5.11
CA GLN A 114 -16.10 55.77 5.88
C GLN A 114 -17.50 56.08 5.29
N SER A 115 -18.27 55.03 5.00
CA SER A 115 -19.69 55.13 4.62
C SER A 115 -20.52 55.58 5.83
N LYS A 116 -21.63 56.30 5.61
CA LYS A 116 -22.61 56.64 6.67
C LYS A 116 -23.23 55.40 7.34
N ASN A 117 -23.14 54.23 6.69
CA ASN A 117 -23.55 52.93 7.23
C ASN A 117 -22.32 52.05 7.50
N ALA A 118 -21.32 52.57 8.20
CA ALA A 118 -20.09 51.83 8.49
C ALA A 118 -20.41 50.66 9.43
N LEU A 119 -20.14 49.45 8.94
CA LEU A 119 -20.18 48.24 9.75
C LEU A 119 -18.99 48.23 10.71
N VAL A 120 -19.20 47.71 11.91
CA VAL A 120 -18.16 47.49 12.89
C VAL A 120 -17.68 46.04 12.75
N LEU A 121 -16.38 45.86 12.46
CA LEU A 121 -15.77 44.55 12.26
C LEU A 121 -14.84 44.28 13.44
N GLU A 122 -15.27 43.45 14.37
CA GLU A 122 -14.54 43.19 15.61
C GLU A 122 -13.87 41.81 15.60
N LEU A 123 -12.57 41.77 15.79
CA LEU A 123 -11.77 40.55 15.76
C LEU A 123 -12.01 39.70 17.01
N ASN A 124 -12.48 38.46 16.82
CA ASN A 124 -12.84 37.56 17.91
C ASN A 124 -11.80 36.50 18.24
N THR A 125 -11.37 35.78 17.21
CA THR A 125 -10.57 34.55 17.34
C THR A 125 -9.53 34.51 16.24
N VAL A 126 -8.31 34.15 16.63
CA VAL A 126 -7.22 33.80 15.73
C VAL A 126 -6.98 32.30 15.87
N PHE A 127 -7.16 31.56 14.78
CA PHE A 127 -6.74 30.18 14.69
C PHE A 127 -5.36 30.15 14.06
N LYS A 128 -4.42 29.53 14.74
CA LYS A 128 -3.08 29.27 14.23
C LYS A 128 -2.99 27.79 13.88
N ILE A 129 -2.74 27.52 12.60
CA ILE A 129 -2.65 26.16 12.07
C ILE A 129 -1.21 25.93 11.62
N ARG A 130 -0.58 24.92 12.21
CA ARG A 130 0.69 24.35 11.73
C ARG A 130 0.41 23.05 11.00
N VAL A 131 1.08 22.88 9.87
CA VAL A 131 1.04 21.66 9.08
C VAL A 131 2.43 21.04 9.17
N ASP A 132 2.60 20.10 10.09
CA ASP A 132 3.85 19.39 10.24
C ASP A 132 3.82 18.19 9.31
N ARG A 133 4.85 18.02 8.48
CA ARG A 133 4.97 16.80 7.69
C ARG A 133 5.33 15.68 8.66
N HIS A 134 4.67 14.52 8.55
CA HIS A 134 5.24 13.32 9.15
C HIS A 134 6.60 13.11 8.48
N GLU A 135 7.67 13.52 9.14
CA GLU A 135 8.91 12.78 9.07
C GLU A 135 8.60 11.43 9.71
N ASN A 136 7.96 10.53 8.96
CA ASN A 136 8.27 9.13 9.11
C ASN A 136 9.78 9.09 8.87
N GLN A 137 10.55 9.13 9.95
CA GLN A 137 11.85 8.52 9.94
C GLN A 137 11.59 7.11 9.45
N SER A 138 11.80 6.87 8.15
CA SER A 138 12.00 5.53 7.63
C SER A 138 12.96 4.89 8.61
N VAL A 139 12.46 3.90 9.34
CA VAL A 139 13.26 3.13 10.29
C VAL A 139 14.15 2.24 9.43
N CYS A 140 15.14 2.84 8.78
CA CYS A 140 16.35 2.17 8.37
C CYS A 140 17.21 2.03 9.62
N SER A 141 16.69 1.33 10.64
CA SER A 141 17.46 1.02 11.83
C SER A 141 18.28 -0.22 11.55
N SER A 142 19.59 -0.05 11.45
CA SER A 142 20.52 -1.16 11.68
C SER A 142 20.11 -1.86 12.99
N GLY A 143 19.65 -3.11 12.90
CA GLY A 143 19.27 -3.92 14.08
C GLY A 143 17.83 -4.41 14.17
N LEU A 144 16.98 -4.17 13.16
CA LEU A 144 15.63 -4.74 13.11
C LEU A 144 15.70 -6.28 13.01
N THR A 145 15.07 -7.01 13.94
CA THR A 145 15.07 -8.50 13.93
C THR A 145 13.78 -9.06 13.34
N VAL A 146 13.84 -10.32 12.86
CA VAL A 146 12.67 -11.06 12.37
C VAL A 146 11.55 -11.10 13.42
N ASP A 147 11.90 -11.36 14.68
CA ASP A 147 10.90 -11.47 15.76
C ASP A 147 10.27 -10.12 16.12
N GLN A 148 11.02 -9.02 16.04
CA GLN A 148 10.47 -7.68 16.22
C GLN A 148 9.45 -7.35 15.13
N VAL A 149 9.75 -7.66 13.87
CA VAL A 149 8.80 -7.45 12.76
C VAL A 149 7.58 -8.34 12.90
N LYS A 150 7.73 -9.62 13.28
CA LYS A 150 6.60 -10.50 13.54
C LYS A 150 5.69 -9.95 14.64
N THR A 151 6.29 -9.47 15.74
CA THR A 151 5.55 -8.83 16.84
C THR A 151 4.80 -7.58 16.38
N ALA A 152 5.42 -6.75 15.54
CA ALA A 152 4.77 -5.56 14.99
C ALA A 152 3.62 -5.91 14.02
N ILE A 153 3.78 -6.98 13.22
CA ILE A 153 2.70 -7.53 12.38
C ILE A 153 1.54 -8.01 13.26
N ASP A 154 1.80 -8.69 14.39
CA ASP A 154 0.76 -9.16 15.30
C ASP A 154 -0.05 -8.00 15.89
N GLN A 155 0.63 -6.95 16.34
CA GLN A 155 -0.01 -5.75 16.88
C GLN A 155 -0.83 -5.01 15.82
N LEU A 156 -0.32 -4.89 14.60
CA LEU A 156 -1.04 -4.27 13.50
C LEU A 156 -2.24 -5.10 13.06
N ALA A 157 -2.11 -6.44 12.99
CA ALA A 157 -3.22 -7.34 12.70
C ALA A 157 -4.35 -7.18 13.71
N ALA A 158 -4.04 -7.18 15.01
CA ALA A 158 -5.03 -7.00 16.06
C ALA A 158 -5.78 -5.66 15.91
N THR A 159 -5.05 -4.59 15.58
CA THR A 159 -5.67 -3.27 15.40
C THR A 159 -6.55 -3.23 14.15
N LEU A 160 -6.07 -3.75 13.02
CA LEU A 160 -6.84 -3.77 11.77
C LEU A 160 -8.05 -4.70 11.82
N ALA A 161 -7.99 -5.78 12.60
CA ALA A 161 -9.14 -6.65 12.82
C ALA A 161 -10.29 -5.91 13.54
N VAL A 162 -9.98 -5.10 14.56
CA VAL A 162 -10.98 -4.27 15.27
C VAL A 162 -11.59 -3.21 14.35
N GLU A 163 -10.83 -2.71 13.38
CA GLU A 163 -11.28 -1.71 12.40
C GLU A 163 -11.98 -2.30 11.16
N ASP A 164 -12.16 -3.62 11.06
CA ASP A 164 -12.63 -4.31 9.85
C ASP A 164 -11.80 -4.01 8.59
N LYS A 165 -10.48 -3.88 8.79
CA LYS A 165 -9.49 -3.57 7.74
C LYS A 165 -8.40 -4.64 7.63
N LEU A 166 -8.57 -5.79 8.27
CA LEU A 166 -7.56 -6.86 8.24
C LEU A 166 -7.23 -7.32 6.81
N THR A 167 -8.20 -7.24 5.90
CA THR A 167 -8.04 -7.61 4.49
C THR A 167 -7.54 -6.46 3.61
N SER A 168 -7.40 -5.23 4.13
CA SER A 168 -7.02 -4.02 3.37
C SER A 168 -5.51 -3.95 3.16
N PRO A 169 -4.98 -4.24 1.95
CA PRO A 169 -3.55 -4.16 1.71
C PRO A 169 -3.06 -2.73 1.90
N ARG A 170 -3.89 -1.73 1.56
CA ARG A 170 -3.69 -0.28 1.71
C ARG A 170 -3.33 0.13 3.13
N ASP A 171 -4.13 -0.30 4.09
CA ASP A 171 -3.87 0.02 5.50
C ASP A 171 -2.64 -0.71 6.02
N TRP A 172 -2.45 -1.97 5.62
CA TRP A 172 -1.28 -2.76 5.98
C TRP A 172 0.04 -2.12 5.55
N ARG A 173 0.19 -1.64 4.30
CA ARG A 173 1.47 -1.02 3.87
C ARG A 173 1.69 0.33 4.50
N ARG A 174 0.66 1.20 4.50
CA ARG A 174 0.77 2.56 5.02
C ARG A 174 1.17 2.54 6.50
N ARG A 175 0.52 1.70 7.30
CA ARG A 175 0.81 1.58 8.74
C ARG A 175 2.04 0.73 9.01
N GLY A 176 2.28 -0.29 8.19
CA GLY A 176 3.47 -1.14 8.24
C GLY A 176 4.79 -0.39 8.01
N ALA A 177 4.75 0.74 7.29
CA ALA A 177 5.91 1.60 7.09
C ALA A 177 6.54 2.10 8.41
N SER A 178 5.74 2.28 9.46
CA SER A 178 6.23 2.72 10.78
C SER A 178 7.24 1.77 11.43
N PHE A 179 7.29 0.51 11.01
CA PHE A 179 8.27 -0.49 11.45
C PHE A 179 9.05 -1.12 10.29
N GLY A 180 9.08 -0.44 9.13
CA GLY A 180 9.88 -0.85 7.98
C GLY A 180 9.38 -2.08 7.21
N LEU A 181 8.11 -2.49 7.38
CA LEU A 181 7.53 -3.63 6.65
C LEU A 181 7.65 -3.51 5.12
N PRO A 182 7.40 -2.34 4.50
CA PRO A 182 7.67 -2.13 3.10
C PRO A 182 9.18 -2.01 2.89
N GLY A 183 9.71 -2.70 1.89
CA GLY A 183 11.13 -2.60 1.52
C GLY A 183 12.13 -3.31 2.45
N LEU A 184 11.68 -4.22 3.34
CA LEU A 184 12.60 -5.05 4.15
C LEU A 184 13.74 -5.68 3.32
N ASP A 185 13.41 -6.22 2.16
CA ASP A 185 14.28 -6.91 1.20
C ASP A 185 14.89 -6.00 0.12
N LEU A 186 14.52 -4.72 0.09
CA LEU A 186 15.13 -3.76 -0.83
C LEU A 186 16.53 -3.39 -0.31
N PRO A 187 17.49 -3.11 -1.20
CA PRO A 187 18.82 -2.69 -0.77
C PRO A 187 18.76 -1.36 0.00
N THR A 188 19.72 -1.13 0.87
CA THR A 188 19.86 0.12 1.63
C THR A 188 20.01 1.34 0.73
N SER A 189 20.61 1.19 -0.46
CA SER A 189 20.69 2.24 -1.48
C SER A 189 19.31 2.68 -2.03
N ALA A 190 18.29 1.82 -1.92
CA ALA A 190 16.90 2.13 -2.23
C ALA A 190 16.07 2.52 -0.99
N GLY A 191 16.72 2.69 0.17
CA GLY A 191 16.08 2.99 1.45
C GLY A 191 15.52 1.77 2.18
N GLY A 192 15.77 0.55 1.70
CA GLY A 192 15.33 -0.69 2.35
C GLY A 192 16.27 -1.20 3.44
N ASN A 193 15.96 -2.37 4.00
CA ASN A 193 16.74 -2.98 5.08
C ASN A 193 17.73 -4.08 4.62
N GLY A 194 17.72 -4.44 3.34
CA GLY A 194 18.64 -5.42 2.76
C GLY A 194 18.48 -6.85 3.31
N TRP A 195 17.27 -7.21 3.76
CA TRP A 195 17.00 -8.55 4.28
C TRP A 195 17.11 -9.61 3.19
N ASN A 196 17.68 -10.75 3.57
CA ASN A 196 17.88 -11.88 2.68
C ASN A 196 16.60 -12.74 2.54
N ALA A 197 16.60 -13.70 1.62
CA ALA A 197 15.45 -14.55 1.36
C ALA A 197 15.06 -15.41 2.58
N GLU A 198 16.01 -15.90 3.39
CA GLU A 198 15.69 -16.68 4.59
C GLU A 198 14.94 -15.85 5.64
N GLN A 199 15.34 -14.59 5.85
CA GLN A 199 14.63 -13.65 6.72
C GLN A 199 13.24 -13.31 6.18
N MET A 200 13.14 -13.04 4.88
CA MET A 200 11.87 -12.69 4.23
C MET A 200 10.88 -13.86 4.23
N LEU A 201 11.36 -15.09 4.03
CA LEU A 201 10.57 -16.31 4.12
C LEU A 201 9.83 -16.41 5.47
N GLU A 202 10.51 -16.10 6.58
CA GLU A 202 9.88 -16.11 7.90
C GLU A 202 8.80 -15.02 8.05
N ILE A 203 8.97 -13.85 7.43
CA ILE A 203 7.97 -12.78 7.44
C ILE A 203 6.76 -13.13 6.57
N PHE A 204 6.99 -13.63 5.35
CA PHE A 204 5.89 -14.05 4.46
C PHE A 204 5.09 -15.19 5.06
N ARG A 205 5.74 -16.19 5.67
CA ARG A 205 5.06 -17.26 6.41
C ARG A 205 4.21 -16.69 7.55
N HIS A 206 4.77 -15.78 8.33
CA HIS A 206 4.04 -15.15 9.44
C HIS A 206 2.83 -14.33 8.96
N ALA A 207 3.01 -13.52 7.92
CA ALA A 207 1.92 -12.74 7.31
C ALA A 207 0.82 -13.65 6.73
N GLY A 208 1.19 -14.76 6.11
CA GLY A 208 0.26 -15.75 5.55
C GLY A 208 -0.64 -16.41 6.58
N ARG A 209 -0.21 -16.48 7.85
CA ARG A 209 -1.07 -16.93 8.96
C ARG A 209 -2.28 -16.01 9.11
N TYR A 210 -2.11 -14.70 8.99
CA TYR A 210 -3.22 -13.75 9.08
C TYR A 210 -4.10 -13.79 7.84
N ASN A 211 -3.55 -13.42 6.68
CA ASN A 211 -4.33 -13.35 5.45
C ASN A 211 -3.40 -13.28 4.22
N LEU A 212 -3.74 -13.98 3.14
CA LEU A 212 -2.92 -14.04 1.92
C LEU A 212 -2.91 -12.76 1.08
N ASN A 213 -3.75 -11.78 1.41
CA ASN A 213 -3.69 -10.42 0.84
C ASN A 213 -2.45 -9.64 1.31
N LEU A 214 -1.82 -10.02 2.44
CA LEU A 214 -0.65 -9.32 2.98
C LEU A 214 0.65 -9.59 2.21
N ARG A 215 0.70 -10.65 1.40
CA ARG A 215 1.89 -10.99 0.60
C ARG A 215 2.40 -9.80 -0.23
N ASP A 216 1.49 -8.95 -0.69
CA ASP A 216 1.76 -7.82 -1.59
C ASP A 216 2.12 -6.54 -0.83
N VAL A 217 2.14 -6.62 0.50
CA VAL A 217 2.52 -5.53 1.41
C VAL A 217 3.95 -5.69 1.90
N VAL A 218 4.37 -6.93 2.16
CA VAL A 218 5.69 -7.26 2.71
C VAL A 218 6.79 -6.96 1.68
N GLY A 219 7.85 -6.26 2.10
CA GLY A 219 9.03 -6.04 1.27
C GLY A 219 8.78 -5.12 0.06
N GLY A 220 9.62 -5.24 -0.97
CA GLY A 220 9.55 -4.52 -2.23
C GLY A 220 8.42 -5.02 -3.13
N ALA A 221 7.90 -6.21 -2.88
CA ALA A 221 6.89 -6.87 -3.71
C ALA A 221 7.22 -6.72 -5.21
N HIS A 222 6.25 -6.33 -6.04
CA HIS A 222 6.46 -6.11 -7.48
C HIS A 222 7.21 -4.81 -7.83
N GLY A 223 7.65 -4.03 -6.83
CA GLY A 223 8.56 -2.90 -7.03
C GLY A 223 10.03 -3.29 -7.12
N ARG A 224 10.40 -4.55 -6.78
CA ARG A 224 11.79 -5.04 -6.84
C ARG A 224 12.49 -4.80 -8.18
N PRO A 225 11.87 -5.01 -9.36
CA PRO A 225 12.53 -4.74 -10.64
C PRO A 225 12.99 -3.29 -10.82
N ALA A 226 12.32 -2.32 -10.17
CA ALA A 226 12.69 -0.91 -10.26
C ALA A 226 14.07 -0.60 -9.65
N VAL A 227 14.63 -1.49 -8.80
CA VAL A 227 16.00 -1.37 -8.26
C VAL A 227 17.06 -1.40 -9.36
N LYS A 228 16.75 -2.02 -10.51
CA LYS A 228 17.67 -2.11 -11.66
C LYS A 228 17.70 -0.83 -12.50
N MET A 229 16.89 0.18 -12.17
CA MET A 229 16.86 1.47 -12.85
C MET A 229 17.70 2.49 -12.09
N ASP A 230 18.62 3.15 -12.80
CA ASP A 230 19.28 4.36 -12.31
C ASP A 230 18.58 5.61 -12.86
N SER A 231 17.35 5.85 -12.41
CA SER A 231 16.56 7.02 -12.82
C SER A 231 15.90 7.72 -11.64
N ALA A 232 15.60 9.01 -11.81
CA ALA A 232 14.88 9.79 -10.79
C ALA A 232 13.48 9.21 -10.52
N ILE A 233 12.82 8.68 -11.56
CA ILE A 233 11.49 8.04 -11.46
C ILE A 233 11.57 6.81 -10.54
N ALA A 234 12.56 5.94 -10.76
CA ALA A 234 12.72 4.74 -9.94
C ALA A 234 13.09 5.07 -8.49
N ARG A 235 14.02 6.02 -8.28
CA ARG A 235 14.39 6.46 -6.93
C ARG A 235 13.20 7.03 -6.16
N ASP A 236 12.40 7.88 -6.78
CA ASP A 236 11.20 8.43 -6.15
C ASP A 236 10.15 7.35 -5.88
N ALA A 237 9.88 6.47 -6.85
CA ALA A 237 8.91 5.39 -6.69
C ALA A 237 9.31 4.38 -5.60
N LEU A 238 10.60 4.03 -5.51
CA LEU A 238 11.14 3.15 -4.45
C LEU A 238 11.11 3.84 -3.09
N LYS A 239 11.44 5.13 -3.01
CA LYS A 239 11.31 5.90 -1.77
C LYS A 239 9.85 5.91 -1.28
N GLN A 240 8.91 6.20 -2.18
CA GLN A 240 7.48 6.16 -1.84
C GLN A 240 7.03 4.75 -1.43
N LEU A 241 7.63 3.69 -1.98
CA LEU A 241 7.35 2.31 -1.59
C LEU A 241 7.76 2.07 -0.14
N VAL A 242 9.01 2.40 0.20
CA VAL A 242 9.57 2.26 1.56
C VAL A 242 8.74 3.07 2.56
N ASP A 243 8.33 4.28 2.20
CA ASP A 243 7.49 5.16 3.03
C ASP A 243 6.04 4.64 3.17
N GLY A 244 5.68 3.55 2.49
CA GLY A 244 4.34 2.95 2.52
C GLY A 244 3.29 3.66 1.67
N ASN A 245 3.70 4.58 0.81
CA ASN A 245 2.84 5.41 -0.03
C ASN A 245 2.64 4.85 -1.44
N ALA A 246 3.54 3.98 -1.92
CA ALA A 246 3.46 3.39 -3.26
C ALA A 246 3.11 1.89 -3.25
N TYR A 247 2.34 1.52 -4.27
CA TYR A 247 1.96 0.15 -4.61
C TYR A 247 2.30 -0.13 -6.06
N PHE A 248 2.82 -1.32 -6.32
CA PHE A 248 3.30 -1.71 -7.63
C PHE A 248 2.47 -2.87 -8.15
N ALA A 249 1.78 -2.71 -9.26
CA ALA A 249 1.25 -3.83 -10.01
C ALA A 249 2.32 -4.38 -10.95
N VAL A 250 2.12 -5.61 -11.41
CA VAL A 250 2.87 -6.21 -12.52
C VAL A 250 1.86 -6.53 -13.63
N ALA A 251 2.21 -6.29 -14.89
CA ALA A 251 1.32 -6.50 -16.01
C ALA A 251 2.00 -7.27 -17.14
N ILE A 252 1.57 -8.54 -17.32
CA ILE A 252 2.25 -9.51 -18.19
C ILE A 252 1.26 -10.32 -19.00
N THR A 253 0.29 -10.94 -18.32
CA THR A 253 -0.64 -11.89 -18.91
C THR A 253 -1.53 -11.25 -19.97
N GLU A 254 -1.78 -11.97 -21.05
CA GLU A 254 -2.68 -11.62 -22.14
C GLU A 254 -3.63 -12.78 -22.42
N GLU A 255 -4.66 -12.55 -23.23
CA GLU A 255 -5.63 -13.59 -23.61
C GLU A 255 -4.95 -14.82 -24.22
N ASN A 256 -3.93 -14.60 -25.05
CA ASN A 256 -3.17 -15.66 -25.74
C ASN A 256 -1.84 -16.01 -25.05
N ALA A 257 -1.45 -15.29 -23.99
CA ALA A 257 -0.15 -15.42 -23.34
C ALA A 257 -0.27 -15.41 -21.81
N GLY A 258 -0.54 -16.60 -21.25
CA GLY A 258 -0.56 -16.86 -19.80
C GLY A 258 0.70 -17.59 -19.35
N THR A 259 0.68 -18.92 -19.38
CA THR A 259 1.85 -19.77 -19.13
C THR A 259 2.97 -19.48 -20.13
N ASP A 260 2.63 -19.41 -21.41
CA ASP A 260 3.56 -19.06 -22.48
C ASP A 260 3.65 -17.53 -22.63
N THR A 261 4.29 -16.89 -21.66
CA THR A 261 4.45 -15.43 -21.66
C THR A 261 5.27 -14.91 -22.84
N LYS A 262 6.06 -15.76 -23.52
CA LYS A 262 6.87 -15.36 -24.69
C LYS A 262 6.00 -15.11 -25.92
N SER A 263 4.85 -15.78 -26.02
CA SER A 263 3.87 -15.59 -27.11
C SER A 263 3.02 -14.31 -26.98
N MET A 264 3.42 -13.34 -26.16
CA MET A 264 2.65 -12.10 -25.99
C MET A 264 2.58 -11.27 -27.28
N GLN A 265 1.46 -10.58 -27.48
CA GLN A 265 1.17 -9.75 -28.64
C GLN A 265 1.28 -8.25 -28.35
N SER A 266 1.22 -7.83 -27.07
CA SER A 266 1.57 -6.44 -26.76
C SER A 266 3.00 -6.16 -27.18
N LYS A 267 3.20 -5.02 -27.83
CA LYS A 267 4.46 -4.67 -28.48
C LYS A 267 4.95 -3.30 -28.08
N ALA A 268 6.26 -3.16 -28.07
CA ALA A 268 6.95 -1.88 -28.11
C ALA A 268 7.48 -1.63 -29.52
N GLU A 269 7.35 -0.41 -30.02
CA GLU A 269 7.97 0.06 -31.26
C GLU A 269 8.81 1.30 -30.95
N LYS A 270 9.99 1.44 -31.55
CA LYS A 270 10.83 2.64 -31.32
C LYS A 270 10.14 3.90 -31.86
N ASP A 271 10.15 4.97 -31.06
CA ASP A 271 9.68 6.31 -31.46
C ASP A 271 10.62 7.38 -30.89
N GLY A 272 11.57 7.82 -31.72
CA GLY A 272 12.69 8.66 -31.31
C GLY A 272 13.53 7.98 -30.23
N GLU A 273 13.76 8.67 -29.12
CA GLU A 273 14.45 8.11 -27.94
C GLU A 273 13.55 7.19 -27.10
N GLY A 274 12.24 7.18 -27.34
CA GLY A 274 11.27 6.43 -26.56
C GLY A 274 10.62 5.28 -27.34
N PHE A 275 9.41 4.94 -26.93
CA PHE A 275 8.65 3.80 -27.44
C PHE A 275 7.17 4.15 -27.65
N ARG A 276 6.53 3.48 -28.60
CA ARG A 276 5.07 3.35 -28.71
C ARG A 276 4.66 1.97 -28.26
N LEU A 277 3.78 1.92 -27.26
CA LEU A 277 3.24 0.68 -26.74
C LEU A 277 1.80 0.48 -27.23
N THR A 278 1.50 -0.72 -27.71
CA THR A 278 0.14 -1.16 -28.04
C THR A 278 -0.11 -2.55 -27.49
N GLY A 279 -1.25 -2.77 -26.83
CA GLY A 279 -1.62 -4.07 -26.31
C GLY A 279 -2.74 -4.07 -25.28
N THR A 280 -3.03 -5.26 -24.77
CA THR A 280 -3.97 -5.47 -23.67
C THR A 280 -3.43 -6.53 -22.72
N LYS A 281 -3.32 -6.19 -21.44
CA LYS A 281 -2.99 -7.11 -20.35
C LYS A 281 -4.23 -7.49 -19.56
N LEU A 282 -4.23 -8.66 -18.94
CA LEU A 282 -5.35 -9.23 -18.21
C LEU A 282 -4.89 -9.82 -16.87
N TRP A 283 -5.83 -9.98 -15.94
CA TRP A 283 -5.65 -10.67 -14.65
C TRP A 283 -4.56 -10.10 -13.74
N ASN A 284 -4.25 -8.82 -13.87
CA ASN A 284 -3.28 -8.14 -13.03
C ASN A 284 -3.93 -7.78 -11.69
N ALA A 285 -3.32 -8.23 -10.60
CA ALA A 285 -3.73 -7.83 -9.26
C ALA A 285 -3.33 -6.38 -8.97
N ARG A 286 -4.09 -5.75 -8.07
CA ARG A 286 -3.84 -4.45 -7.43
C ARG A 286 -3.91 -3.22 -8.31
N LEU A 287 -4.45 -3.29 -9.54
CA LEU A 287 -4.49 -2.11 -10.43
C LEU A 287 -5.14 -0.86 -9.81
N ARG A 288 -6.23 -1.01 -9.04
CA ARG A 288 -6.87 0.13 -8.35
C ARG A 288 -6.14 0.56 -7.08
N GLN A 289 -5.35 -0.33 -6.48
CA GLN A 289 -4.48 0.00 -5.35
C GLN A 289 -3.18 0.66 -5.79
N ALA A 290 -2.65 0.27 -6.95
CA ALA A 290 -1.35 0.61 -7.48
C ALA A 290 -1.18 2.12 -7.69
N THR A 291 0.06 2.59 -7.46
CA THR A 291 0.56 3.89 -7.91
C THR A 291 1.42 3.75 -9.15
N HIS A 292 2.07 2.58 -9.30
CA HIS A 292 2.97 2.25 -10.39
C HIS A 292 2.66 0.85 -10.94
N VAL A 293 3.03 0.60 -12.19
CA VAL A 293 2.98 -0.72 -12.80
C VAL A 293 4.30 -1.03 -13.49
N VAL A 294 4.79 -2.25 -13.32
CA VAL A 294 5.81 -2.84 -14.17
C VAL A 294 5.10 -3.53 -15.33
N LEU A 295 5.11 -2.90 -16.50
CA LEU A 295 4.44 -3.35 -17.72
C LEU A 295 5.44 -4.08 -18.62
N TYR A 296 5.13 -5.30 -19.04
CA TYR A 296 5.94 -6.07 -19.98
C TYR A 296 5.31 -6.08 -21.37
N THR A 297 6.11 -5.91 -22.41
CA THR A 297 5.72 -6.08 -23.82
C THR A 297 6.77 -6.92 -24.55
N SER A 298 6.50 -7.35 -25.79
CA SER A 298 7.59 -7.79 -26.67
C SER A 298 8.58 -6.65 -26.90
N SER A 299 9.84 -7.03 -27.14
CA SER A 299 10.93 -6.08 -27.39
C SER A 299 10.74 -5.31 -28.70
N ALA A 300 11.25 -4.07 -28.75
CA ALA A 300 11.20 -3.27 -29.97
C ALA A 300 12.31 -3.61 -30.97
N ASP A 301 13.35 -4.34 -30.54
CA ASP A 301 14.44 -4.80 -31.40
C ASP A 301 14.09 -6.07 -32.22
N GLY A 302 12.88 -6.61 -32.04
CA GLY A 302 12.35 -7.72 -32.83
C GLY A 302 12.93 -9.08 -32.46
N SER A 303 13.70 -9.17 -31.38
CA SER A 303 14.13 -10.46 -30.81
C SER A 303 12.90 -11.18 -30.21
N ALA A 304 12.37 -12.15 -30.96
CA ALA A 304 11.09 -12.81 -30.65
C ALA A 304 11.07 -13.57 -29.31
N GLU A 305 12.24 -13.83 -28.71
CA GLU A 305 12.39 -14.48 -27.40
C GLU A 305 12.41 -13.49 -26.23
N ASP A 306 12.60 -12.20 -26.53
CA ASP A 306 12.92 -11.19 -25.53
C ASP A 306 11.77 -10.22 -25.29
N ARG A 307 11.65 -9.82 -24.04
CA ARG A 307 10.58 -8.95 -23.53
C ARG A 307 11.22 -7.65 -23.09
N SER A 308 10.47 -6.56 -23.09
CA SER A 308 10.88 -5.28 -22.49
C SER A 308 9.98 -4.95 -21.32
N ALA A 309 10.54 -4.36 -20.27
CA ALA A 309 9.83 -4.00 -19.05
C ALA A 309 9.87 -2.49 -18.85
N PHE A 310 8.74 -1.90 -18.48
CA PHE A 310 8.59 -0.46 -18.28
C PHE A 310 7.99 -0.17 -16.90
N LEU A 311 8.58 0.77 -16.17
CA LEU A 311 8.01 1.31 -14.94
C LEU A 311 7.18 2.55 -15.26
N LEU A 312 5.87 2.45 -15.12
CA LEU A 312 4.92 3.52 -15.43
C LEU A 312 4.11 3.92 -14.19
N PRO A 313 3.80 5.20 -14.00
CA PRO A 313 2.70 5.61 -13.13
C PRO A 313 1.40 4.95 -13.59
N ILE A 314 0.55 4.50 -12.67
CA ILE A 314 -0.70 3.80 -13.04
C ILE A 314 -1.68 4.70 -13.81
N ASN A 315 -1.55 6.02 -13.66
CA ASN A 315 -2.34 7.05 -14.32
C ASN A 315 -1.62 7.65 -15.55
N HIS A 316 -0.62 6.96 -16.09
CA HIS A 316 0.09 7.41 -17.29
C HIS A 316 -0.91 7.70 -18.42
N PRO A 317 -0.80 8.85 -19.13
CA PRO A 317 -1.69 9.17 -20.25
C PRO A 317 -1.71 8.05 -21.30
N GLY A 318 -2.90 7.60 -21.69
CA GLY A 318 -3.07 6.51 -22.65
C GLY A 318 -3.13 5.10 -22.04
N LEU A 319 -2.94 4.96 -20.72
CA LEU A 319 -3.10 3.71 -19.99
C LEU A 319 -4.50 3.62 -19.36
N GLU A 320 -5.30 2.66 -19.81
CA GLU A 320 -6.67 2.42 -19.33
C GLU A 320 -6.72 1.18 -18.43
N ILE A 321 -7.35 1.30 -17.25
CA ILE A 321 -7.61 0.16 -16.36
C ILE A 321 -8.96 -0.48 -16.70
N LEU A 322 -8.94 -1.79 -16.96
CA LEU A 322 -10.13 -2.61 -17.16
C LEU A 322 -10.41 -3.40 -15.87
N ASP A 323 -11.54 -3.18 -15.20
CA ASP A 323 -11.83 -3.92 -13.95
C ASP A 323 -12.22 -5.37 -14.22
N ARG A 324 -11.71 -6.27 -13.36
CA ARG A 324 -12.06 -7.70 -13.31
C ARG A 324 -12.17 -8.15 -11.86
N TYR A 325 -12.81 -9.29 -11.63
CA TYR A 325 -13.07 -9.80 -10.29
C TYR A 325 -12.57 -11.22 -10.15
N ALA A 326 -11.86 -11.48 -9.06
CA ALA A 326 -11.37 -12.80 -8.69
C ALA A 326 -12.20 -13.38 -7.55
N HIS A 327 -12.23 -14.72 -7.46
CA HIS A 327 -12.92 -15.40 -6.39
C HIS A 327 -12.18 -15.36 -5.05
N GLY A 328 -10.87 -15.15 -5.04
CA GLY A 328 -10.06 -15.02 -3.82
C GLY A 328 -9.25 -13.73 -3.87
N LEU A 329 -8.51 -13.48 -2.79
CA LEU A 329 -7.59 -12.36 -2.64
C LEU A 329 -8.32 -11.02 -2.78
N THR A 330 -9.51 -10.98 -2.19
CA THR A 330 -10.49 -9.91 -2.41
C THR A 330 -10.12 -8.60 -1.74
N GLY A 331 -9.03 -8.56 -0.95
CA GLY A 331 -8.41 -7.30 -0.52
C GLY A 331 -7.76 -6.53 -1.68
N ASN A 332 -7.46 -7.22 -2.78
CA ASN A 332 -6.83 -6.69 -3.98
C ASN A 332 -7.85 -6.51 -5.11
N SER A 333 -7.77 -5.41 -5.85
CA SER A 333 -8.52 -5.29 -7.12
C SER A 333 -7.89 -6.21 -8.15
N PHE A 334 -8.65 -6.70 -9.12
CA PHE A 334 -8.11 -7.38 -10.29
C PHE A 334 -8.52 -6.63 -11.56
N GLY A 335 -7.75 -6.79 -12.62
CA GLY A 335 -8.10 -6.13 -13.86
C GLY A 335 -7.16 -6.39 -15.01
N GLY A 336 -7.31 -5.60 -16.04
CA GLY A 336 -6.44 -5.53 -17.19
C GLY A 336 -5.95 -4.11 -17.43
N LEU A 337 -5.00 -3.98 -18.35
CA LEU A 337 -4.54 -2.69 -18.84
C LEU A 337 -4.71 -2.67 -20.35
N LYS A 338 -5.25 -1.59 -20.89
CA LYS A 338 -5.32 -1.35 -22.33
C LYS A 338 -4.53 -0.10 -22.66
N PHE A 339 -3.74 -0.18 -23.73
CA PHE A 339 -2.92 0.91 -24.22
C PHE A 339 -2.81 0.79 -25.73
N GLU A 340 -3.00 1.90 -26.44
CA GLU A 340 -3.05 1.94 -27.90
C GLU A 340 -2.18 3.10 -28.38
N ASN A 341 -1.08 2.79 -29.07
CA ASN A 341 -0.12 3.77 -29.56
C ASN A 341 0.35 4.77 -28.47
N MET A 342 0.48 4.27 -27.24
CA MET A 342 0.84 5.05 -26.05
C MET A 342 2.33 5.36 -26.09
N TYR A 343 2.70 6.65 -26.11
CA TYR A 343 4.10 7.07 -26.04
C TYR A 343 4.66 6.86 -24.63
N VAL A 344 5.88 6.32 -24.55
CA VAL A 344 6.63 6.11 -23.31
C VAL A 344 8.07 6.56 -23.54
N GLY A 345 8.57 7.48 -22.71
CA GLY A 345 9.95 7.98 -22.79
C GLY A 345 11.00 6.93 -22.36
N PRO A 346 12.28 7.09 -22.75
CA PRO A 346 13.37 6.18 -22.39
C PRO A 346 13.55 6.00 -20.87
N GLU A 347 13.23 7.02 -20.09
CA GLU A 347 13.36 7.04 -18.63
C GLU A 347 12.47 6.03 -17.89
N HIS A 348 11.48 5.46 -18.59
CA HIS A 348 10.58 4.44 -18.08
C HIS A 348 11.05 3.01 -18.33
N LEU A 349 12.04 2.79 -19.21
CA LEU A 349 12.56 1.46 -19.52
C LEU A 349 13.35 0.90 -18.33
N ILE A 350 13.05 -0.33 -17.92
CA ILE A 350 13.80 -1.05 -16.90
C ILE A 350 14.93 -1.82 -17.57
N GLY A 351 16.18 -1.45 -17.27
CA GLY A 351 17.34 -2.09 -17.89
C GLY A 351 17.46 -1.71 -19.36
N LYS A 352 17.51 -2.71 -20.24
CA LYS A 352 17.63 -2.53 -21.70
C LYS A 352 16.42 -3.12 -22.42
N ASP A 353 16.18 -2.66 -23.64
CA ASP A 353 15.23 -3.29 -24.56
C ASP A 353 15.64 -4.76 -24.78
N GLY A 354 14.67 -5.67 -24.73
CA GLY A 354 14.89 -7.12 -24.71
C GLY A 354 15.40 -7.70 -23.38
N GLY A 355 15.85 -6.88 -22.43
CA GLY A 355 16.35 -7.34 -21.12
C GLY A 355 15.26 -7.73 -20.11
N GLY A 356 13.98 -7.65 -20.47
CA GLY A 356 12.85 -7.96 -19.60
C GLY A 356 12.73 -9.44 -19.24
N GLY A 357 13.32 -10.35 -20.03
CA GLY A 357 13.33 -11.78 -19.72
C GLY A 357 14.05 -12.07 -18.39
N ASP A 358 15.30 -11.63 -18.28
CA ASP A 358 16.10 -11.79 -17.07
C ASP A 358 15.43 -11.15 -15.85
N LEU A 359 14.84 -9.96 -16.03
CA LEU A 359 14.10 -9.26 -14.97
C LEU A 359 12.88 -10.06 -14.49
N PHE A 360 12.17 -10.71 -15.42
CA PHE A 360 11.05 -11.58 -15.10
C PHE A 360 11.52 -12.79 -14.30
N ASP A 361 12.53 -13.50 -14.78
CA ASP A 361 13.01 -14.74 -14.16
C ASP A 361 13.59 -14.46 -12.75
N GLU A 362 14.40 -13.41 -12.59
CA GLU A 362 14.94 -12.98 -11.29
C GLU A 362 13.82 -12.63 -10.29
N HIS A 363 12.81 -11.86 -10.73
CA HIS A 363 11.70 -11.44 -9.88
C HIS A 363 10.82 -12.62 -9.48
N PHE A 364 10.41 -13.45 -10.43
CA PHE A 364 9.47 -14.54 -10.17
C PHE A 364 10.11 -15.72 -9.45
N LEU A 365 11.41 -15.96 -9.61
CA LEU A 365 12.13 -16.93 -8.77
C LEU A 365 12.01 -16.56 -7.28
N TYR A 366 12.32 -15.31 -6.93
CA TYR A 366 12.13 -14.82 -5.55
C TYR A 366 10.66 -14.84 -5.13
N TRP A 367 9.78 -14.31 -5.97
CA TRP A 367 8.38 -14.13 -5.64
C TRP A 367 7.66 -15.46 -5.37
N ARG A 368 7.93 -16.49 -6.19
CA ARG A 368 7.38 -17.86 -6.01
C ARG A 368 7.78 -18.46 -4.66
N LEU A 369 9.02 -18.25 -4.22
CA LEU A 369 9.48 -18.70 -2.91
C LEU A 369 8.70 -18.01 -1.77
N MET A 370 8.51 -16.69 -1.89
CA MET A 370 7.75 -15.92 -0.90
C MET A 370 6.25 -16.29 -0.88
N GLN A 371 5.65 -16.59 -2.05
CA GLN A 371 4.28 -17.10 -2.15
C GLN A 371 4.12 -18.47 -1.48
N ALA A 372 5.08 -19.38 -1.69
CA ALA A 372 5.07 -20.68 -1.04
C ALA A 372 5.15 -20.53 0.49
N ALA A 373 6.00 -19.63 1.00
CA ALA A 373 6.11 -19.34 2.42
C ALA A 373 4.77 -18.83 3.01
N ALA A 374 4.12 -17.88 2.35
CA ALA A 374 2.81 -17.37 2.77
C ALA A 374 1.73 -18.45 2.75
N ALA A 375 1.71 -19.32 1.73
CA ALA A 375 0.79 -20.45 1.65
C ALA A 375 1.00 -21.44 2.81
N ILE A 376 2.26 -21.78 3.13
CA ILE A 376 2.60 -22.64 4.27
C ILE A 376 2.05 -22.05 5.57
N GLY A 377 2.27 -20.75 5.81
CA GLY A 377 1.74 -20.06 7.00
C GLY A 377 0.21 -20.07 7.06
N CYS A 378 -0.46 -19.90 5.92
CA CYS A 378 -1.91 -20.01 5.82
C CYS A 378 -2.41 -21.40 6.23
N GLY A 379 -1.76 -22.47 5.75
CA GLY A 379 -2.05 -23.85 6.14
C GLY A 379 -1.80 -24.13 7.62
N GLU A 380 -0.69 -23.61 8.17
CA GLU A 380 -0.39 -23.73 9.61
C GLU A 380 -1.49 -23.10 10.47
N GLN A 381 -1.95 -21.89 10.11
CA GLN A 381 -3.04 -21.23 10.82
C GLN A 381 -4.36 -22.01 10.71
N ALA A 382 -4.67 -22.58 9.54
CA ALA A 382 -5.89 -23.38 9.37
C ALA A 382 -5.91 -24.61 10.30
N LEU A 383 -4.76 -25.28 10.48
CA LEU A 383 -4.64 -26.39 11.43
C LEU A 383 -4.78 -25.95 12.90
N GLU A 384 -4.32 -24.74 13.25
CA GLU A 384 -4.54 -24.19 14.60
C GLU A 384 -6.02 -23.87 14.85
N ILE A 385 -6.70 -23.26 13.88
CA ILE A 385 -8.15 -23.02 13.90
C ILE A 385 -8.91 -24.36 14.04
N MET A 386 -8.50 -25.39 13.28
CA MET A 386 -9.03 -26.74 13.41
C MET A 386 -8.82 -27.31 14.81
N ALA A 387 -7.61 -27.24 15.35
CA ALA A 387 -7.31 -27.75 16.68
C ALA A 387 -8.16 -27.08 17.76
N GLU A 388 -8.37 -25.77 17.68
CA GLU A 388 -9.23 -25.05 18.61
C GLU A 388 -10.69 -25.47 18.51
N ARG A 389 -11.19 -25.68 17.28
CA ARG A 389 -12.53 -26.26 17.06
C ARG A 389 -12.68 -27.62 17.70
N LEU A 390 -11.66 -28.48 17.58
CA LEU A 390 -11.69 -29.82 18.17
C LEU A 390 -11.74 -29.80 19.70
N ARG A 391 -11.12 -28.81 20.34
CA ARG A 391 -11.17 -28.61 21.81
C ARG A 391 -12.49 -28.03 22.28
N SER A 392 -13.00 -27.03 21.57
CA SER A 392 -14.15 -26.22 22.04
C SER A 392 -15.51 -26.85 21.74
N ARG A 393 -15.67 -27.54 20.60
CA ARG A 393 -16.97 -28.07 20.18
C ARG A 393 -17.32 -29.36 20.92
N HIS A 394 -18.47 -29.37 21.59
CA HIS A 394 -19.00 -30.55 22.29
C HIS A 394 -20.16 -31.18 21.53
N VAL A 395 -20.07 -32.49 21.26
CA VAL A 395 -21.22 -33.32 20.83
C VAL A 395 -21.13 -34.70 21.49
N PHE A 396 -22.27 -35.37 21.64
CA PHE A 396 -22.34 -36.66 22.34
C PHE A 396 -21.63 -36.61 23.73
N GLY A 397 -21.83 -35.50 24.45
CA GLY A 397 -21.36 -35.31 25.83
C GLY A 397 -19.88 -34.98 26.05
N ALA A 398 -19.04 -34.79 25.03
CA ALA A 398 -17.66 -34.34 25.23
C ALA A 398 -17.09 -33.61 23.98
N PRO A 399 -15.86 -33.05 24.05
CA PRO A 399 -15.19 -32.43 22.90
C PRO A 399 -15.07 -33.38 21.70
N ILE A 400 -15.28 -32.87 20.50
CA ILE A 400 -15.12 -33.64 19.26
C ILE A 400 -13.68 -34.08 19.01
N GLY A 401 -12.70 -33.39 19.62
CA GLY A 401 -11.30 -33.75 19.54
C GLY A 401 -10.99 -35.15 20.06
N ARG A 402 -11.86 -35.80 20.85
CA ARG A 402 -11.67 -37.21 21.24
C ARG A 402 -11.74 -38.19 20.06
N PHE A 403 -12.33 -37.78 18.94
CA PHE A 403 -12.42 -38.60 17.74
C PHE A 403 -11.09 -38.56 16.99
N THR A 404 -10.33 -39.65 17.05
CA THR A 404 -8.97 -39.73 16.48
C THR A 404 -8.93 -39.46 14.97
N HIS A 405 -10.00 -39.81 14.22
CA HIS A 405 -10.09 -39.50 12.79
C HIS A 405 -10.13 -37.99 12.49
N LEU A 406 -10.46 -37.13 13.46
CA LEU A 406 -10.34 -35.67 13.32
C LEU A 406 -8.94 -35.16 13.72
N GLN A 407 -8.21 -35.89 14.56
CA GLN A 407 -6.85 -35.52 14.96
C GLN A 407 -5.79 -35.93 13.93
N GLN A 408 -5.95 -37.10 13.29
CA GLN A 408 -4.98 -37.64 12.33
C GLN A 408 -4.65 -36.66 11.18
N PRO A 409 -5.63 -35.98 10.55
CA PRO A 409 -5.35 -35.01 9.49
C PRO A 409 -4.48 -33.83 9.96
N ILE A 410 -4.55 -33.42 11.23
CA ILE A 410 -3.67 -32.38 11.79
C ILE A 410 -2.22 -32.87 11.78
N GLY A 411 -1.96 -34.09 12.27
CA GLY A 411 -0.62 -34.66 12.30
C GLY A 411 -0.02 -34.84 10.91
N GLU A 412 -0.81 -35.35 9.97
CA GLU A 412 -0.38 -35.53 8.57
C GLU A 412 -0.05 -34.20 7.89
N ASN A 413 -0.99 -33.25 7.89
CA ASN A 413 -0.80 -31.99 7.19
C ASN A 413 0.26 -31.10 7.85
N LEU A 414 0.37 -31.09 9.19
CA LEU A 414 1.44 -30.37 9.88
C LEU A 414 2.82 -30.94 9.52
N THR A 415 2.93 -32.26 9.37
CA THR A 415 4.18 -32.90 8.94
C THR A 415 4.53 -32.49 7.51
N LYS A 416 3.56 -32.53 6.58
CA LYS A 416 3.76 -32.09 5.19
C LYS A 416 4.14 -30.60 5.12
N LEU A 417 3.50 -29.73 5.89
CA LEU A 417 3.84 -28.30 5.97
C LEU A 417 5.26 -28.07 6.50
N ARG A 418 5.72 -28.88 7.47
CA ARG A 418 7.11 -28.83 7.97
C ARG A 418 8.12 -29.31 6.94
N MET A 419 7.80 -30.36 6.17
CA MET A 419 8.63 -30.81 5.04
C MET A 419 8.75 -29.71 3.98
N ALA A 420 7.62 -29.09 3.63
CA ALA A 420 7.54 -27.96 2.72
C ALA A 420 8.40 -26.78 3.23
N LEU A 421 8.29 -26.42 4.51
CA LEU A 421 9.08 -25.34 5.11
C LEU A 421 10.59 -25.64 5.11
N ALA A 422 10.99 -26.90 5.37
CA ALA A 422 12.40 -27.29 5.32
C ALA A 422 12.98 -27.09 3.92
N LEU A 423 12.25 -27.52 2.88
CA LEU A 423 12.63 -27.33 1.48
C LEU A 423 12.66 -25.83 1.10
N ALA A 424 11.70 -25.04 1.55
CA ALA A 424 11.68 -23.59 1.33
C ALA A 424 12.92 -22.90 1.94
N LYS A 425 13.34 -23.32 3.14
CA LYS A 425 14.56 -22.79 3.79
C LYS A 425 15.83 -23.17 3.04
N GLU A 426 15.89 -24.38 2.50
CA GLU A 426 17.00 -24.80 1.64
C GLU A 426 17.06 -23.95 0.36
N ALA A 427 15.93 -23.78 -0.33
CA ALA A 427 15.82 -22.92 -1.50
C ALA A 427 16.25 -21.47 -1.20
N ALA A 428 15.82 -20.91 -0.06
CA ALA A 428 16.22 -19.57 0.37
C ALA A 428 17.73 -19.44 0.56
N ARG A 429 18.39 -20.46 1.14
CA ARG A 429 19.85 -20.44 1.33
C ARG A 429 20.63 -20.53 0.02
N HIS A 430 20.14 -21.30 -0.96
CA HIS A 430 20.74 -21.32 -2.30
C HIS A 430 20.56 -19.96 -2.98
N TYR A 431 19.34 -19.39 -2.92
CA TYR A 431 19.05 -18.06 -3.44
C TYR A 431 19.96 -16.99 -2.82
N ASP A 432 20.14 -16.98 -1.50
CA ASP A 432 20.97 -16.02 -0.78
C ASP A 432 22.47 -16.13 -1.10
N ARG A 433 22.93 -17.29 -1.57
CA ARG A 433 24.31 -17.51 -2.04
C ARG A 433 24.50 -17.18 -3.52
N GLY A 434 23.42 -16.83 -4.23
CA GLY A 434 23.43 -16.63 -5.69
C GLY A 434 23.50 -17.93 -6.49
N ASP A 435 23.24 -19.08 -5.87
CA ASP A 435 23.23 -20.39 -6.51
C ASP A 435 21.83 -20.66 -7.09
N PHE A 436 21.48 -19.92 -8.14
CA PHE A 436 20.13 -19.93 -8.71
C PHE A 436 19.78 -21.25 -9.40
N ASP A 437 20.75 -21.94 -10.00
CA ASP A 437 20.56 -23.25 -10.63
C ASP A 437 20.11 -24.30 -9.61
N ALA A 438 20.64 -24.27 -8.39
CA ALA A 438 20.17 -25.13 -7.31
C ALA A 438 18.86 -24.62 -6.69
N ALA A 439 18.65 -23.30 -6.61
CA ALA A 439 17.44 -22.73 -6.02
C ALA A 439 16.20 -22.99 -6.89
N GLU A 440 16.29 -22.83 -8.20
CA GLU A 440 15.16 -22.88 -9.13
C GLU A 440 14.30 -24.16 -9.04
N PRO A 441 14.83 -25.38 -9.13
CA PRO A 441 14.02 -26.58 -9.00
C PRO A 441 13.34 -26.69 -7.62
N LEU A 442 14.02 -26.27 -6.55
CA LEU A 442 13.46 -26.28 -5.19
C LEU A 442 12.31 -25.27 -5.06
N VAL A 443 12.47 -24.06 -5.61
CA VAL A 443 11.46 -22.99 -5.63
C VAL A 443 10.22 -23.43 -6.40
N ASN A 444 10.39 -23.99 -7.60
CA ASN A 444 9.26 -24.48 -8.40
C ASN A 444 8.54 -25.63 -7.66
N GLY A 445 9.28 -26.60 -7.14
CA GLY A 445 8.71 -27.71 -6.37
C GLY A 445 7.93 -27.24 -5.14
N ILE A 446 8.48 -26.31 -4.37
CA ILE A 446 7.81 -25.81 -3.16
C ILE A 446 6.63 -24.89 -3.46
N LYS A 447 6.68 -24.10 -4.54
CA LYS A 447 5.51 -23.32 -4.98
C LYS A 447 4.36 -24.23 -5.39
N ALA A 448 4.65 -25.33 -6.08
CA ALA A 448 3.65 -26.33 -6.43
C ALA A 448 3.08 -27.01 -5.18
N GLU A 449 3.92 -27.75 -4.46
CA GLU A 449 3.45 -28.65 -3.42
C GLU A 449 3.09 -27.91 -2.12
N GLY A 450 3.77 -26.82 -1.79
CA GLY A 450 3.45 -26.03 -0.60
C GLY A 450 2.04 -25.44 -0.65
N VAL A 451 1.58 -25.02 -1.84
CA VAL A 451 0.21 -24.53 -2.05
C VAL A 451 -0.82 -25.66 -1.97
N GLU A 452 -0.56 -26.82 -2.58
CA GLU A 452 -1.47 -27.99 -2.51
C GLU A 452 -1.60 -28.54 -1.09
N ILE A 453 -0.49 -28.60 -0.34
CA ILE A 453 -0.48 -29.01 1.07
C ILE A 453 -1.29 -28.01 1.91
N ALA A 454 -1.11 -26.71 1.71
CA ALA A 454 -1.87 -25.69 2.41
C ALA A 454 -3.37 -25.73 2.09
N LEU A 455 -3.74 -26.00 0.83
CA LEU A 455 -5.13 -26.19 0.42
C LEU A 455 -5.77 -27.37 1.16
N THR A 456 -5.06 -28.50 1.22
CA THR A 456 -5.52 -29.70 1.93
C THR A 456 -5.74 -29.43 3.41
N ALA A 457 -4.81 -28.71 4.05
CA ALA A 457 -4.93 -28.30 5.45
C ALA A 457 -6.16 -27.41 5.69
N CYS A 458 -6.42 -26.44 4.79
CA CYS A 458 -7.58 -25.55 4.87
C CYS A 458 -8.91 -26.30 4.65
N ASP A 459 -8.94 -27.24 3.70
CA ASP A 459 -10.13 -28.05 3.43
C ASP A 459 -10.50 -28.95 4.61
N GLU A 460 -9.52 -29.65 5.22
CA GLU A 460 -9.77 -30.47 6.40
C GLU A 460 -10.21 -29.64 7.61
N ALA A 461 -9.61 -28.46 7.79
CA ALA A 461 -10.05 -27.52 8.81
C ALA A 461 -11.50 -27.08 8.58
N MET A 462 -11.87 -26.76 7.34
CA MET A 462 -13.23 -26.37 6.95
C MET A 462 -14.24 -27.48 7.25
N ARG A 463 -13.94 -28.72 6.84
CA ARG A 463 -14.77 -29.91 7.11
C ARG A 463 -14.95 -30.17 8.60
N ALA A 464 -13.90 -30.04 9.41
CA ALA A 464 -13.97 -30.21 10.86
C ALA A 464 -14.89 -29.19 11.57
N HIS A 465 -15.17 -28.04 10.92
CA HIS A 465 -16.13 -27.07 11.42
C HIS A 465 -17.58 -27.40 11.05
N GLY A 466 -17.82 -28.32 10.10
CA GLY A 466 -19.14 -28.61 9.57
C GLY A 466 -19.74 -27.40 8.85
N ALA A 467 -21.05 -27.15 9.01
CA ALA A 467 -21.73 -26.02 8.38
C ALA A 467 -21.08 -24.65 8.71
N LEU A 468 -20.50 -24.49 9.90
CA LEU A 468 -19.80 -23.27 10.30
C LEU A 468 -18.56 -23.00 9.42
N GLY A 469 -17.85 -24.05 8.98
CA GLY A 469 -16.69 -23.91 8.11
C GLY A 469 -17.05 -23.39 6.72
N TYR A 470 -18.27 -23.65 6.26
CA TYR A 470 -18.80 -23.14 4.99
C TYR A 470 -19.38 -21.71 5.11
N SER A 471 -19.49 -21.19 6.33
CA SER A 471 -20.00 -19.84 6.59
C SER A 471 -18.89 -18.79 6.47
N ARG A 472 -19.28 -17.50 6.41
CA ARG A 472 -18.33 -16.38 6.49
C ARG A 472 -17.88 -16.04 7.92
N GLU A 473 -18.40 -16.74 8.94
CA GLU A 473 -18.04 -16.50 10.34
C GLU A 473 -16.65 -17.03 10.68
N VAL A 474 -16.11 -17.91 9.84
CA VAL A 474 -14.74 -18.42 9.93
C VAL A 474 -14.06 -18.22 8.58
N ASP A 475 -12.84 -17.70 8.59
CA ASP A 475 -12.10 -17.31 7.38
C ASP A 475 -11.57 -18.50 6.54
N LEU A 476 -11.96 -19.74 6.85
CA LEU A 476 -11.49 -20.95 6.17
C LEU A 476 -11.89 -20.99 4.69
N GLY A 477 -13.13 -20.59 4.38
CA GLY A 477 -13.59 -20.48 2.98
C GLY A 477 -12.82 -19.43 2.19
N ASP A 478 -12.39 -18.35 2.84
CA ASP A 478 -11.59 -17.28 2.25
C ASP A 478 -10.17 -17.78 1.97
N ARG A 479 -9.56 -18.47 2.94
CA ARG A 479 -8.24 -19.10 2.79
C ARG A 479 -8.18 -20.09 1.63
N VAL A 480 -9.21 -20.93 1.46
CA VAL A 480 -9.31 -21.86 0.32
C VAL A 480 -9.38 -21.08 -1.00
N ARG A 481 -10.25 -20.06 -1.10
CA ARG A 481 -10.38 -19.23 -2.31
C ARG A 481 -9.08 -18.50 -2.65
N ASP A 482 -8.39 -17.98 -1.64
CA ASP A 482 -7.13 -17.27 -1.79
C ASP A 482 -6.02 -18.20 -2.31
N LEU A 483 -5.89 -19.40 -1.72
CA LEU A 483 -4.93 -20.41 -2.14
C LEU A 483 -5.21 -20.96 -3.54
N MET A 484 -6.48 -21.08 -3.94
CA MET A 484 -6.85 -21.43 -5.32
C MET A 484 -6.31 -20.40 -6.33
N GLY A 485 -6.24 -19.12 -5.94
CA GLY A 485 -5.55 -18.09 -6.72
C GLY A 485 -4.04 -18.36 -6.84
N LEU A 486 -3.36 -18.66 -5.74
CA LEU A 486 -1.92 -19.00 -5.72
C LEU A 486 -1.59 -20.27 -6.52
N ARG A 487 -2.54 -21.21 -6.61
CA ARG A 487 -2.40 -22.44 -7.42
C ARG A 487 -2.22 -22.12 -8.91
N ILE A 488 -2.79 -21.02 -9.39
CA ILE A 488 -2.83 -20.62 -10.80
C ILE A 488 -1.83 -19.50 -11.09
N ALA A 489 -1.76 -18.49 -10.22
CA ALA A 489 -0.93 -17.30 -10.40
C ALA A 489 0.57 -17.61 -10.31
N ASP A 490 1.36 -16.72 -10.93
CA ASP A 490 2.83 -16.73 -10.91
C ASP A 490 3.45 -18.05 -11.43
N GLY A 491 2.70 -18.77 -12.27
CA GLY A 491 3.01 -20.10 -12.81
C GLY A 491 2.14 -21.16 -12.17
N THR A 492 1.36 -21.90 -12.97
CA THR A 492 0.44 -22.91 -12.42
C THR A 492 1.19 -24.04 -11.72
N THR A 493 0.54 -24.74 -10.78
CA THR A 493 1.10 -25.96 -10.16
C THR A 493 1.67 -26.92 -11.20
N ASP A 494 0.96 -27.13 -12.31
CA ASP A 494 1.39 -28.05 -13.38
C ASP A 494 2.67 -27.56 -14.07
N VAL A 495 2.78 -26.27 -14.36
CA VAL A 495 3.98 -25.67 -14.96
C VAL A 495 5.17 -25.78 -14.03
N MET A 496 4.98 -25.52 -12.74
CA MET A 496 6.05 -25.67 -11.77
C MET A 496 6.55 -27.11 -11.68
N ARG A 497 5.64 -28.10 -11.64
CA ARG A 497 6.00 -29.53 -11.69
C ARG A 497 6.75 -29.89 -12.97
N MET A 498 6.31 -29.37 -14.11
CA MET A 498 7.01 -29.55 -15.39
C MET A 498 8.42 -28.94 -15.36
N THR A 499 8.59 -27.76 -14.77
CA THR A 499 9.92 -27.15 -14.59
C THR A 499 10.81 -28.03 -13.72
N VAL A 500 10.30 -28.56 -12.60
CA VAL A 500 11.08 -29.50 -11.77
C VAL A 500 11.57 -30.71 -12.59
N VAL A 501 10.71 -31.27 -13.44
CA VAL A 501 11.12 -32.36 -14.35
C VAL A 501 12.21 -31.90 -15.30
N ARG A 502 12.03 -30.75 -15.96
CA ARG A 502 13.00 -30.20 -16.92
C ARG A 502 14.37 -29.96 -16.29
N GLU A 503 14.43 -29.33 -15.12
CA GLU A 503 15.69 -28.98 -14.47
C GLU A 503 16.44 -30.20 -13.93
N ASN A 504 15.73 -31.26 -13.50
CA ASN A 504 16.36 -32.44 -12.91
C ASN A 504 16.68 -33.55 -13.92
N TYR A 505 15.93 -33.61 -15.03
CA TYR A 505 16.03 -34.71 -16.01
C TYR A 505 16.37 -34.25 -17.42
N GLY A 506 16.57 -32.95 -17.64
CA GLY A 506 17.00 -32.39 -18.92
C GLY A 506 15.87 -32.10 -19.90
N PHE A 507 16.18 -31.25 -20.89
CA PHE A 507 15.27 -30.86 -21.96
C PHE A 507 14.94 -32.02 -22.91
N ASP A 508 15.86 -32.97 -23.08
CA ASP A 508 15.64 -34.17 -23.90
C ASP A 508 14.50 -35.03 -23.34
N PHE A 509 14.45 -35.26 -22.04
CA PHE A 509 13.35 -35.98 -21.40
C PHE A 509 12.06 -35.16 -21.39
N TRP A 510 12.13 -33.91 -20.93
CA TRP A 510 10.96 -33.03 -20.85
C TRP A 510 10.34 -32.74 -22.23
N GLY A 511 11.19 -32.56 -23.24
CA GLY A 511 10.81 -32.19 -24.61
C GLY A 511 9.98 -33.26 -25.32
N ILE A 512 10.09 -34.54 -24.93
CA ILE A 512 9.27 -35.65 -25.45
C ILE A 512 7.78 -35.35 -25.27
N ALA A 513 7.40 -34.69 -24.17
CA ALA A 513 6.00 -34.41 -23.86
C ALA A 513 5.45 -33.16 -24.56
N VAL A 514 6.32 -32.26 -25.03
CA VAL A 514 5.94 -30.89 -25.46
C VAL A 514 6.07 -30.70 -26.97
N ARG A 515 6.99 -31.41 -27.62
CA ARG A 515 7.11 -31.43 -29.07
C ARG A 515 6.82 -32.84 -29.55
N PRO A 516 5.84 -33.07 -30.45
CA PRO A 516 5.86 -34.30 -31.23
C PRO A 516 7.23 -34.35 -31.89
N THR A 517 7.97 -35.43 -31.70
CA THR A 517 9.15 -35.71 -32.52
C THR A 517 8.69 -35.62 -33.97
N SER A 518 9.13 -34.57 -34.68
CA SER A 518 9.00 -34.52 -36.12
C SER A 518 9.86 -35.65 -36.68
N GLU A 519 9.21 -36.73 -37.11
CA GLU A 519 9.74 -37.56 -38.19
C GLU A 519 9.65 -36.81 -39.52
#